data_AF-A0A7Y3GPZ3-F1
#
_entry.id   AF-A0A7Y3GPZ3-F1
#
_cell.length_a   1.000
_cell.length_b   1.000
_cell.length_c   1.000
_cell.angle_alpha   90.00
_cell.angle_beta   90.00
_cell.angle_gamma   90.00
#
_symmetry.space_group_name_H-M   'P 1'
#
loop_
_entity.id
_entity.type
_entity.pdbx_description
1 polymer ?
#
loop_
_entity_poly.entity_id
_entity_poly.type
_entity_poly.pdbx_seq_one_letter_code
_entity_poly.pdbx_strand_id
1 'polypeptide(L)'
;MRTNVFSFALFCLFCLFAVLMVACSTEEQVSNDILNTSIEAPVDNYYFNGQPPESRNDNLNVGVTKTIKFFESDGPFELDFTNELCTPAPYLSVYGYGNASHIGRYQVVNGGCYDGLSPILGVITAADGDEIHTYIASAVQDMLTGIWSYHYVIYNGTGRFENAYGDIYMTGTLDFNNWVWTLGGEGTITY
;
A
#
# COMPACT_ATOMS: atom_id res chain seq x y z
N MET A 1 62.20 -16.93 -51.52
CA MET A 1 60.82 -16.90 -52.07
C MET A 1 59.94 -17.65 -51.07
N ARG A 2 59.16 -17.01 -50.17
CA ARG A 2 57.84 -16.36 -50.38
C ARG A 2 56.95 -17.21 -51.29
N THR A 3 55.81 -17.77 -50.88
CA THR A 3 54.61 -17.13 -50.28
C THR A 3 53.71 -18.17 -49.58
N ASN A 4 53.31 -17.96 -48.32
CA ASN A 4 51.98 -17.49 -47.85
C ASN A 4 50.76 -18.15 -48.53
N VAL A 5 50.15 -19.13 -47.85
CA VAL A 5 48.76 -19.56 -48.05
C VAL A 5 48.02 -19.29 -46.75
N PHE A 6 47.45 -18.09 -46.66
CA PHE A 6 46.63 -17.63 -45.55
C PHE A 6 45.29 -17.16 -46.12
N SER A 7 44.22 -17.46 -45.39
CA SER A 7 43.03 -16.61 -45.30
C SER A 7 42.09 -16.60 -46.51
N PHE A 8 41.24 -17.62 -46.66
CA PHE A 8 40.01 -17.47 -47.45
C PHE A 8 38.78 -18.23 -46.92
N ALA A 9 38.85 -18.82 -45.71
CA ALA A 9 37.75 -19.64 -45.16
C ALA A 9 37.11 -19.08 -43.88
N LEU A 10 37.42 -17.83 -43.48
CA LEU A 10 36.89 -17.23 -42.24
C LEU A 10 36.02 -15.98 -42.46
N PHE A 11 35.62 -15.70 -43.71
CA PHE A 11 34.76 -14.54 -44.02
C PHE A 11 33.34 -14.90 -44.44
N CYS A 12 33.04 -16.19 -44.67
CA CYS A 12 31.71 -16.62 -45.15
C CYS A 12 30.78 -17.09 -44.02
N LEU A 13 31.27 -17.25 -42.78
CA LEU A 13 30.47 -17.69 -41.63
C LEU A 13 29.88 -16.52 -40.80
N PHE A 14 30.34 -15.28 -41.02
CA PHE A 14 29.83 -14.11 -40.30
C PHE A 14 28.64 -13.41 -40.99
N CYS A 15 28.32 -13.75 -42.24
CA CYS A 15 27.14 -13.18 -42.93
C CYS A 15 25.85 -13.97 -42.72
N LEU A 16 25.90 -15.21 -42.21
CA LEU A 16 24.69 -16.00 -41.97
C LEU A 16 24.02 -15.73 -40.61
N PHE A 17 24.70 -15.03 -39.69
CA PHE A 17 24.14 -14.66 -38.38
C PHE A 17 23.46 -13.27 -38.37
N ALA A 18 23.61 -12.47 -39.42
CA ALA A 18 22.99 -11.14 -39.51
C ALA A 18 21.57 -11.15 -40.08
N VAL A 19 21.08 -12.28 -40.61
CA VAL A 19 19.78 -12.36 -41.31
C VAL A 19 18.64 -12.92 -40.42
N LEU A 20 18.92 -13.31 -39.17
CA LEU A 20 17.92 -13.86 -38.24
C LEU A 20 17.45 -12.89 -37.13
N MET A 21 17.91 -11.64 -37.13
CA MET A 21 17.49 -10.61 -36.15
C MET A 21 16.41 -9.65 -36.70
N VAL A 22 15.70 -10.05 -37.76
CA VAL A 22 14.46 -9.38 -38.21
C VAL A 22 13.27 -10.31 -37.94
N ALA A 23 13.26 -10.92 -36.75
CA ALA A 23 12.06 -11.48 -36.18
C ALA A 23 11.33 -10.34 -35.49
N CYS A 24 10.45 -9.71 -36.26
CA CYS A 24 9.27 -8.96 -35.86
C CYS A 24 9.00 -8.96 -34.34
N SER A 25 9.60 -8.02 -33.61
CA SER A 25 8.96 -7.54 -32.39
C SER A 25 7.84 -6.62 -32.84
N THR A 26 6.69 -7.21 -33.17
CA THR A 26 5.42 -6.50 -33.02
C THR A 26 5.36 -6.11 -31.56
N GLU A 27 5.83 -4.91 -31.28
CA GLU A 27 5.58 -4.19 -30.05
C GLU A 27 4.05 -4.03 -30.03
N GLU A 28 3.39 -4.97 -29.37
CA GLU A 28 1.98 -4.88 -29.09
C GLU A 28 1.87 -3.66 -28.18
N GLN A 29 1.48 -2.53 -28.77
CA GLN A 29 1.02 -1.39 -27.99
C GLN A 29 -0.18 -1.89 -27.22
N VAL A 30 0.07 -2.35 -25.99
CA VAL A 30 -0.97 -2.50 -24.98
C VAL A 30 -1.57 -1.12 -24.86
N SER A 31 -2.73 -0.94 -25.49
CA SER A 31 -3.48 0.29 -25.40
C SER A 31 -3.78 0.52 -23.93
N ASN A 32 -3.21 1.59 -23.36
CA ASN A 32 -3.56 2.11 -22.04
C ASN A 32 -4.99 2.71 -22.01
N ASP A 33 -5.89 2.28 -22.89
CA ASP A 33 -7.31 2.68 -22.90
C ASP A 33 -8.09 2.22 -21.66
N ILE A 34 -7.48 1.46 -20.75
CA ILE A 34 -8.08 1.13 -19.45
C ILE A 34 -7.96 2.30 -18.45
N LEU A 35 -7.09 3.29 -18.67
CA LEU A 35 -6.82 4.35 -17.70
C LEU A 35 -7.70 5.61 -17.84
N ASN A 36 -8.83 5.53 -18.54
CA ASN A 36 -9.74 6.67 -18.73
C ASN A 36 -11.19 6.39 -18.30
N THR A 37 -11.49 5.21 -17.76
CA THR A 37 -12.59 5.11 -16.82
C THR A 37 -12.16 5.90 -15.60
N SER A 38 -12.83 7.03 -15.37
CA SER A 38 -12.92 7.66 -14.06
C SER A 38 -13.08 6.55 -13.04
N ILE A 39 -11.98 6.16 -12.39
CA ILE A 39 -12.02 5.40 -11.15
C ILE A 39 -12.62 6.43 -10.18
N GLU A 40 -13.94 6.61 -10.21
CA GLU A 40 -14.66 7.01 -9.00
C GLU A 40 -14.25 5.93 -8.03
N ALA A 41 -13.35 6.28 -7.12
CA ALA A 41 -12.73 5.30 -6.27
C ALA A 41 -13.88 4.65 -5.49
N PRO A 42 -14.07 3.32 -5.51
CA PRO A 42 -15.11 2.66 -4.71
C PRO A 42 -14.96 2.89 -3.20
N VAL A 43 -13.95 3.66 -2.78
CA VAL A 43 -13.67 4.14 -1.42
C VAL A 43 -14.06 5.59 -1.18
N ASP A 44 -14.54 6.32 -2.18
CA ASP A 44 -15.10 7.67 -2.04
C ASP A 44 -16.34 7.56 -1.15
N ASN A 45 -16.14 7.66 0.17
CA ASN A 45 -17.09 7.35 1.24
C ASN A 45 -17.21 5.84 1.57
N TYR A 46 -16.09 5.24 1.95
CA TYR A 46 -16.07 3.90 2.53
C TYR A 46 -16.53 3.90 3.99
N TYR A 47 -17.39 2.93 4.31
CA TYR A 47 -17.80 2.60 5.66
C TYR A 47 -17.75 1.10 5.84
N PHE A 48 -16.96 0.64 6.80
CA PHE A 48 -16.88 -0.77 7.11
C PHE A 48 -18.16 -1.22 7.82
N ASN A 49 -18.96 -2.03 7.12
CA ASN A 49 -20.23 -2.58 7.64
C ASN A 49 -20.11 -4.03 8.14
N GLY A 50 -18.90 -4.61 8.11
CA GLY A 50 -18.64 -5.96 8.58
C GLY A 50 -18.56 -6.06 10.12
N GLN A 51 -18.43 -7.28 10.61
CA GLN A 51 -18.03 -7.48 12.01
C GLN A 51 -16.56 -7.07 12.16
N PRO A 52 -16.22 -6.21 13.14
CA PRO A 52 -14.82 -5.89 13.40
C PRO A 52 -14.05 -7.18 13.72
N PRO A 53 -12.74 -7.24 13.40
CA PRO A 53 -11.89 -8.30 13.91
C PRO A 53 -12.11 -8.43 15.42
N GLU A 54 -12.21 -9.66 15.94
CA GLU A 54 -12.49 -9.89 17.36
C GLU A 54 -11.45 -9.13 18.21
N SER A 55 -11.90 -8.07 18.89
CA SER A 55 -11.11 -7.37 19.88
C SER A 55 -11.16 -8.18 21.16
N ARG A 56 -10.00 -8.64 21.62
CA ARG A 56 -9.91 -9.37 22.88
C ARG A 56 -9.93 -8.35 24.01
N ASN A 57 -11.08 -8.10 24.62
CA ASN A 57 -11.12 -7.26 25.81
C ASN A 57 -12.17 -7.70 26.83
N ASP A 58 -11.79 -8.65 27.68
CA ASP A 58 -12.68 -9.11 28.75
C ASP A 58 -12.29 -8.60 30.15
N ASN A 59 -11.10 -8.01 30.41
CA ASN A 59 -10.69 -7.73 31.80
C ASN A 59 -9.49 -6.74 32.02
N LEU A 60 -9.33 -5.66 31.26
CA LEU A 60 -8.32 -4.63 31.61
C LEU A 60 -8.86 -3.68 32.70
N ASN A 61 -8.84 -4.12 33.96
CA ASN A 61 -9.26 -3.28 35.10
C ASN A 61 -8.31 -2.09 35.38
N VAL A 62 -7.16 -1.97 34.70
CA VAL A 62 -6.25 -0.81 34.78
C VAL A 62 -5.45 -0.64 33.46
N GLY A 63 -6.09 -0.14 32.40
CA GLY A 63 -5.36 0.28 31.18
C GLY A 63 -4.85 1.72 31.27
N VAL A 64 -3.75 2.05 30.59
CA VAL A 64 -3.26 3.43 30.47
C VAL A 64 -3.66 4.01 29.13
N THR A 65 -4.52 5.03 29.14
CA THR A 65 -4.87 5.77 27.93
C THR A 65 -3.83 6.83 27.61
N LYS A 66 -3.41 6.88 26.34
CA LYS A 66 -2.45 7.84 25.79
C LYS A 66 -3.01 8.47 24.52
N THR A 67 -2.76 9.76 24.34
CA THR A 67 -2.94 10.42 23.05
C THR A 67 -1.73 10.14 22.16
N ILE A 68 -1.98 9.67 20.94
CA ILE A 68 -0.96 9.51 19.91
C ILE A 68 -1.19 10.58 18.85
N LYS A 69 -0.17 11.41 18.59
CA LYS A 69 -0.16 12.32 17.46
C LYS A 69 0.76 11.77 16.39
N PHE A 70 0.22 11.53 15.20
CA PHE A 70 0.96 11.13 14.01
C PHE A 70 1.39 12.40 13.28
N PHE A 71 2.69 12.63 13.21
CA PHE A 71 3.24 13.69 12.38
C PHE A 71 3.06 13.31 10.90
N GLU A 72 3.06 14.33 10.04
CA GLU A 72 2.94 14.12 8.60
C GLU A 72 3.96 13.09 8.12
N SER A 73 3.46 12.12 7.38
CA SER A 73 4.19 10.98 6.86
C SER A 73 3.70 10.70 5.46
N ASP A 74 4.61 10.22 4.62
CA ASP A 74 4.31 9.83 3.26
C ASP A 74 4.78 8.40 2.99
N GLY A 75 4.21 7.82 1.93
CA GLY A 75 4.71 6.58 1.39
C GLY A 75 3.90 6.08 0.19
N PRO A 76 4.40 5.02 -0.47
CA PRO A 76 3.83 4.56 -1.71
C PRO A 76 2.55 3.75 -1.47
N PHE A 77 1.68 3.73 -2.48
CA PHE A 77 0.60 2.75 -2.57
C PHE A 77 0.66 1.98 -3.88
N GLU A 78 0.15 0.76 -3.86
CA GLU A 78 0.19 -0.20 -4.96
C GLU A 78 -1.17 -0.88 -5.12
N LEU A 79 -1.56 -1.16 -6.37
CA LEU A 79 -2.74 -1.95 -6.71
C LEU A 79 -2.31 -3.25 -7.39
N ASP A 80 -2.65 -4.38 -6.78
CA ASP A 80 -2.42 -5.70 -7.33
C ASP A 80 -3.71 -6.27 -7.93
N PHE A 81 -3.77 -6.28 -9.27
CA PHE A 81 -4.87 -6.84 -10.05
C PHE A 81 -4.78 -8.35 -10.25
N THR A 82 -3.68 -8.99 -9.82
CA THR A 82 -3.46 -10.43 -9.96
C THR A 82 -3.88 -11.21 -8.73
N ASN A 83 -4.24 -10.52 -7.65
CA ASN A 83 -4.69 -11.14 -6.41
C ASN A 83 -6.07 -11.80 -6.56
N GLU A 84 -6.08 -13.12 -6.67
CA GLU A 84 -7.31 -13.91 -6.83
C GLU A 84 -8.28 -13.76 -5.63
N LEU A 85 -7.80 -13.39 -4.43
CA LEU A 85 -8.65 -13.22 -3.25
C LEU A 85 -9.56 -12.01 -3.33
N CYS A 86 -9.18 -10.99 -4.10
CA CYS A 86 -9.94 -9.74 -4.23
C CYS A 86 -10.77 -9.64 -5.50
N THR A 87 -10.68 -10.64 -6.40
CA THR A 87 -11.40 -10.62 -7.67
C THR A 87 -12.90 -10.40 -7.44
N PRO A 88 -13.54 -9.41 -8.11
CA PRO A 88 -13.05 -8.67 -9.29
C PRO A 88 -12.28 -7.36 -9.00
N ALA A 89 -12.08 -6.99 -7.74
CA ALA A 89 -11.34 -5.79 -7.35
C ALA A 89 -9.83 -6.04 -7.19
N PRO A 90 -8.98 -5.01 -7.35
CA PRO A 90 -7.56 -5.14 -7.00
C PRO A 90 -7.36 -5.17 -5.47
N TYR A 91 -6.25 -5.76 -5.03
CA TYR A 91 -5.78 -5.60 -3.64
C TYR A 91 -4.96 -4.31 -3.55
N LEU A 92 -5.34 -3.40 -2.67
CA LEU A 92 -4.60 -2.18 -2.37
C LEU A 92 -3.60 -2.46 -1.24
N SER A 93 -2.35 -2.04 -1.42
CA SER A 93 -1.35 -1.97 -0.34
C SER A 93 -0.85 -0.55 -0.20
N VAL A 94 -0.71 -0.06 1.02
CA VAL A 94 -0.15 1.25 1.32
C VAL A 94 0.94 1.11 2.36
N TYR A 95 2.13 1.60 2.04
CA TYR A 95 3.29 1.55 2.91
C TYR A 95 3.66 2.97 3.34
N GLY A 96 4.17 3.12 4.56
CA GLY A 96 4.60 4.43 5.04
C GLY A 96 5.57 4.35 6.20
N TYR A 97 6.27 5.46 6.42
CA TYR A 97 7.20 5.62 7.53
C TYR A 97 6.99 6.99 8.15
N GLY A 98 7.06 7.07 9.48
CA GLY A 98 6.80 8.33 10.14
C GLY A 98 7.34 8.41 11.56
N ASN A 99 6.90 9.45 12.25
CA ASN A 99 7.13 9.64 13.66
C ASN A 99 5.81 9.98 14.35
N ALA A 100 5.66 9.55 15.60
CA ALA A 100 4.49 9.85 16.40
C ALA A 100 4.87 10.07 17.88
N SER A 101 4.08 10.87 18.58
CA SER A 101 4.42 11.35 19.93
C SER A 101 4.69 10.25 20.96
N HIS A 102 3.93 9.14 20.90
CA HIS A 102 3.94 8.09 21.92
C HIS A 102 4.66 6.81 21.49
N ILE A 103 4.65 6.51 20.19
CA ILE A 103 5.25 5.29 19.63
C ILE A 103 6.61 5.55 18.96
N GLY A 104 7.01 6.83 18.82
CA GLY A 104 8.26 7.22 18.20
C GLY A 104 8.25 7.00 16.69
N ARG A 105 9.40 6.60 16.13
CA ARG A 105 9.51 6.21 14.72
C ARG A 105 8.71 4.95 14.49
N TYR A 106 7.96 4.91 13.40
CA TYR A 106 7.14 3.76 13.04
C TYR A 106 7.21 3.47 11.53
N GLN A 107 6.81 2.26 11.19
CA GLN A 107 6.47 1.82 9.84
C GLN A 107 4.99 1.46 9.83
N VAL A 108 4.30 1.67 8.71
CA VAL A 108 2.90 1.28 8.56
C VAL A 108 2.70 0.53 7.27
N VAL A 109 1.87 -0.50 7.33
CA VAL A 109 1.32 -1.19 6.16
C VAL A 109 -0.19 -1.25 6.33
N ASN A 110 -0.93 -0.69 5.37
CA ASN A 110 -2.37 -0.92 5.25
C ASN A 110 -2.62 -1.78 4.01
N GLY A 111 -3.58 -2.70 4.07
CA GLY A 111 -3.96 -3.47 2.91
C GLY A 111 -5.35 -4.07 2.99
N GLY A 112 -5.95 -4.27 1.83
CA GLY A 112 -7.28 -4.84 1.70
C GLY A 112 -7.76 -4.84 0.25
N CYS A 113 -8.85 -5.55 -0.01
CA CYS A 113 -9.50 -5.50 -1.31
C CYS A 113 -10.11 -4.12 -1.54
N TYR A 114 -9.87 -3.54 -2.71
CA TYR A 114 -10.38 -2.23 -3.11
C TYR A 114 -11.81 -2.34 -3.67
N ASP A 115 -12.66 -3.05 -2.94
CA ASP A 115 -14.04 -3.39 -3.33
C ASP A 115 -15.10 -2.52 -2.63
N GLY A 116 -14.68 -1.69 -1.67
CA GLY A 116 -15.56 -0.86 -0.85
C GLY A 116 -16.34 -1.62 0.24
N LEU A 117 -16.08 -2.91 0.43
CA LEU A 117 -16.84 -3.80 1.32
C LEU A 117 -15.94 -4.53 2.33
N SER A 118 -14.79 -5.01 1.87
CA SER A 118 -13.82 -5.76 2.65
C SER A 118 -13.08 -4.86 3.64
N PRO A 119 -12.70 -5.39 4.83
CA PRO A 119 -11.94 -4.61 5.79
C PRO A 119 -10.56 -4.26 5.21
N ILE A 120 -10.18 -3.00 5.33
CA ILE A 120 -8.80 -2.56 5.12
C ILE A 120 -8.10 -2.65 6.48
N LEU A 121 -7.12 -3.56 6.58
CA LEU A 121 -6.37 -3.82 7.80
C LEU A 121 -5.04 -3.07 7.77
N GLY A 122 -4.61 -2.60 8.94
CA GLY A 122 -3.37 -1.88 9.14
C GLY A 122 -2.50 -2.52 10.21
N VAL A 123 -1.19 -2.44 10.01
CA VAL A 123 -0.17 -2.79 11.00
C VAL A 123 0.78 -1.61 11.12
N ILE A 124 0.88 -1.05 12.32
CA ILE A 124 1.86 -0.02 12.67
C ILE A 124 2.94 -0.68 13.52
N THR A 125 4.17 -0.73 13.02
CA THR A 125 5.32 -1.32 13.71
C THR A 125 6.19 -0.20 14.30
N ALA A 126 6.28 -0.14 15.63
CA ALA A 126 7.13 0.80 16.34
C ALA A 126 8.63 0.43 16.23
N ALA A 127 9.52 1.36 16.61
CA ALA A 127 10.97 1.17 16.49
C ALA A 127 11.54 -0.01 17.31
N ASP A 128 10.83 -0.44 18.35
CA ASP A 128 11.15 -1.60 19.19
C ASP A 128 10.60 -2.92 18.64
N GLY A 129 9.84 -2.88 17.53
CA GLY A 129 9.22 -4.05 16.91
C GLY A 129 7.81 -4.36 17.41
N ASP A 130 7.31 -3.62 18.40
CA ASP A 130 5.93 -3.77 18.88
C ASP A 130 4.95 -3.29 17.81
N GLU A 131 3.85 -4.03 17.66
CA GLU A 131 2.85 -3.76 16.62
C GLU A 131 1.55 -3.24 17.22
N ILE A 132 0.90 -2.34 16.49
CA ILE A 132 -0.49 -1.92 16.71
C ILE A 132 -1.27 -2.36 15.49
N HIS A 133 -2.33 -3.13 15.71
CA HIS A 133 -3.18 -3.65 14.65
C HIS A 133 -4.45 -2.81 14.55
N THR A 134 -4.73 -2.33 13.34
CA THR A 134 -5.84 -1.42 13.07
C THR A 134 -6.71 -1.91 11.93
N TYR A 135 -7.93 -1.40 11.84
CA TYR A 135 -8.71 -1.45 10.60
C TYR A 135 -9.32 -0.08 10.33
N ILE A 136 -9.61 0.21 9.06
CA ILE A 136 -10.30 1.43 8.67
C ILE A 136 -11.81 1.22 8.90
N ALA A 137 -12.40 1.99 9.81
CA ALA A 137 -13.83 2.01 10.06
C ALA A 137 -14.56 2.91 9.04
N SER A 138 -13.96 4.03 8.65
CA SER A 138 -14.47 4.88 7.58
C SER A 138 -13.38 5.68 6.87
N ALA A 139 -13.63 6.02 5.61
CA ALA A 139 -12.80 6.93 4.80
C ALA A 139 -13.72 7.83 3.96
N VAL A 140 -13.55 9.14 4.08
CA VAL A 140 -14.38 10.15 3.41
C VAL A 140 -13.47 11.12 2.67
N GLN A 141 -13.76 11.37 1.39
CA GLN A 141 -13.06 12.39 0.61
C GLN A 141 -13.89 13.67 0.54
N ASP A 142 -13.27 14.81 0.80
CA ASP A 142 -13.80 16.11 0.43
C ASP A 142 -13.53 16.37 -1.06
N MET A 143 -14.56 16.26 -1.89
CA MET A 143 -14.47 16.43 -3.36
C MET A 143 -13.98 17.83 -3.78
N LEU A 144 -14.10 18.84 -2.93
CA LEU A 144 -13.65 20.20 -3.25
C LEU A 144 -12.14 20.35 -3.05
N THR A 145 -11.61 19.73 -2.00
CA THR A 145 -10.20 19.90 -1.60
C THR A 145 -9.32 18.70 -1.97
N GLY A 146 -9.92 17.56 -2.28
CA GLY A 146 -9.25 16.28 -2.47
C GLY A 146 -8.70 15.67 -1.18
N ILE A 147 -8.97 16.28 -0.02
CA ILE A 147 -8.49 15.83 1.29
C ILE A 147 -9.34 14.64 1.74
N TRP A 148 -8.65 13.59 2.15
CA TRP A 148 -9.24 12.40 2.75
C TRP A 148 -9.23 12.51 4.27
N SER A 149 -10.30 12.02 4.89
CA SER A 149 -10.44 11.82 6.34
C SER A 149 -10.67 10.34 6.62
N TYR A 150 -9.83 9.74 7.43
CA TYR A 150 -9.88 8.33 7.80
C TYR A 150 -10.10 8.17 9.29
N HIS A 151 -10.95 7.21 9.66
CA HIS A 151 -11.11 6.73 11.03
C HIS A 151 -10.60 5.30 11.11
N TYR A 152 -9.49 5.12 11.81
CA TYR A 152 -8.92 3.83 12.14
C TYR A 152 -9.34 3.43 13.55
N VAL A 153 -9.62 2.14 13.73
CA VAL A 153 -9.87 1.54 15.05
C VAL A 153 -8.72 0.60 15.36
N ILE A 154 -8.13 0.74 16.54
CA ILE A 154 -7.15 -0.17 17.09
C ILE A 154 -7.92 -1.33 17.72
N TYR A 155 -7.65 -2.56 17.26
CA TYR A 155 -8.35 -3.75 17.75
C TYR A 155 -7.43 -4.71 18.52
N ASN A 156 -6.11 -4.60 18.34
CA ASN A 156 -5.12 -5.36 19.08
C ASN A 156 -3.71 -4.76 18.92
N GLY A 157 -2.72 -5.43 19.50
CA GLY A 157 -1.31 -5.19 19.24
C GLY A 157 -0.44 -6.32 19.80
N THR A 158 0.87 -6.10 19.78
CA THR A 158 1.88 -7.02 20.33
C THR A 158 2.79 -6.28 21.32
N GLY A 159 3.56 -7.03 22.12
CA GLY A 159 4.52 -6.45 23.06
C GLY A 159 3.85 -5.54 24.08
N ARG A 160 4.26 -4.27 24.16
CA ARG A 160 3.63 -3.32 25.09
C ARG A 160 2.20 -2.93 24.70
N PHE A 161 1.76 -3.25 23.48
CA PHE A 161 0.42 -2.94 22.97
C PHE A 161 -0.48 -4.18 22.94
N GLU A 162 -0.14 -5.26 23.64
CA GLU A 162 -0.99 -6.44 23.72
C GLU A 162 -2.39 -6.07 24.24
N ASN A 163 -3.44 -6.45 23.50
CA ASN A 163 -4.84 -6.07 23.76
C ASN A 163 -5.10 -4.55 23.72
N ALA A 164 -4.26 -3.79 23.02
CA ALA A 164 -4.50 -2.37 22.83
C ALA A 164 -5.82 -2.10 22.07
N TYR A 165 -6.49 -1.02 22.44
CA TYR A 165 -7.67 -0.52 21.74
C TYR A 165 -7.70 1.00 21.71
N GLY A 166 -8.52 1.56 20.81
CA GLY A 166 -8.67 3.00 20.66
C GLY A 166 -8.98 3.41 19.22
N ASP A 167 -8.88 4.70 18.95
CA ASP A 167 -9.30 5.31 17.69
C ASP A 167 -8.22 6.27 17.19
N ILE A 168 -7.98 6.29 15.88
CA ILE A 168 -7.06 7.22 15.23
C ILE A 168 -7.79 7.91 14.09
N TYR A 169 -7.75 9.23 14.07
CA TYR A 169 -8.30 10.07 13.00
C TYR A 169 -7.16 10.67 12.20
N MET A 170 -7.09 10.31 10.92
CA MET A 170 -6.04 10.76 10.01
C MET A 170 -6.63 11.60 8.89
N THR A 171 -5.90 12.60 8.43
CA THR A 171 -6.24 13.39 7.26
C THR A 171 -5.04 13.52 6.33
N GLY A 172 -5.32 13.65 5.02
CA GLY A 172 -4.27 13.94 4.04
C GLY A 172 -4.70 13.69 2.60
N THR A 173 -3.76 13.36 1.73
CA THR A 173 -3.96 13.39 0.27
C THR A 173 -3.41 12.13 -0.40
N LEU A 174 -4.06 11.71 -1.49
CA LEU A 174 -3.58 10.67 -2.40
C LEU A 174 -3.16 11.31 -3.72
N ASP A 175 -1.89 11.16 -4.08
CA ASP A 175 -1.35 11.58 -5.36
C ASP A 175 -1.22 10.37 -6.29
N PHE A 176 -2.24 10.18 -7.14
CA PHE A 176 -2.29 9.09 -8.10
C PHE A 176 -1.31 9.23 -9.28
N ASN A 177 -0.71 10.41 -9.49
CA ASN A 177 0.32 10.57 -10.51
C ASN A 177 1.65 10.01 -10.04
N ASN A 178 1.97 10.23 -8.77
CA ASN A 178 3.21 9.77 -8.15
C ASN A 178 3.06 8.48 -7.34
N TRP A 179 1.83 7.99 -7.18
CA TRP A 179 1.49 6.84 -6.34
C TRP A 179 1.93 7.04 -4.89
N VAL A 180 1.78 8.27 -4.38
CA VAL A 180 2.17 8.65 -3.02
C VAL A 180 0.93 9.01 -2.21
N TRP A 181 0.89 8.51 -0.98
CA TRP A 181 -0.05 8.93 0.04
C TRP A 181 0.67 9.79 1.07
N THR A 182 -0.01 10.84 1.54
CA THR A 182 0.48 11.69 2.63
C THR A 182 -0.60 11.79 3.69
N LEU A 183 -0.25 11.52 4.95
CA LEU A 183 -1.17 11.60 6.09
C LEU A 183 -0.51 12.20 7.33
N GLY A 184 -1.33 12.91 8.11
CA GLY A 184 -1.08 13.21 9.52
C GLY A 184 -2.37 13.06 10.33
N GLY A 185 -2.28 13.04 11.66
CA GLY A 185 -3.47 12.86 12.46
C GLY A 185 -3.23 12.70 13.95
N GLU A 186 -4.29 12.35 14.66
CA GLU A 186 -4.24 12.11 16.10
C GLU A 186 -5.28 11.08 16.53
N GLY A 187 -5.03 10.45 17.67
CA GLY A 187 -5.87 9.41 18.20
C GLY A 187 -5.61 9.13 19.66
N THR A 188 -6.26 8.09 20.16
CA THR A 188 -6.07 7.53 21.48
C THR A 188 -5.74 6.05 21.39
N ILE A 189 -4.90 5.58 22.30
CA ILE A 189 -4.63 4.17 22.53
C ILE A 189 -4.77 3.89 24.02
N THR A 190 -5.33 2.75 24.38
CA THR A 190 -5.34 2.22 25.75
C THR A 190 -4.78 0.82 25.72
N TYR A 191 -3.83 0.52 26.60
CA TYR A 191 -3.15 -0.76 26.76
C TYR A 191 -2.63 -0.92 28.19
#